data_AF-A0A0B7BZT4-F1
#
_entry.id   AF-A0A0B7BZT4-F1
#
_cell.length_a   1.000
_cell.length_b   1.000
_cell.length_c   1.000
_cell.angle_alpha   90.00
_cell.angle_beta   90.00
_cell.angle_gamma   90.00
#
_symmetry.space_group_name_H-M   'P 1'
#
loop_
_entity.id
_entity.type
_entity.pdbx_description
1 polymer ?
#
loop_
_entity_poly.entity_id
_entity_poly.type
_entity_poly.pdbx_seq_one_letter_code
_entity_poly.pdbx_strand_id
1 'polypeptide(L)'
;ELPEGLGKCYRLRYLDVAANELRIFPTELANIPLQELYCEENPLLQNVPVYSVQEEEVLSLKELCARYVMKELKDRLSYMRRVIRFYPDIQSMLAQSSKCAVCGDSFLNTWLECVQFVEARKDLKLTSMSGTVPVRALLCSYKCFNSAGHRYYGVAFP
;
A
#
# COMPACT_ATOMS: atom_id res chain seq x y z
N GLU A 1 -10.07 -11.10 2.50
CA GLU A 1 -9.50 -9.73 2.46
C GLU A 1 -10.57 -8.73 2.02
N LEU A 2 -10.46 -7.47 2.43
CA LEU A 2 -11.32 -6.40 1.91
C LEU A 2 -10.68 -5.75 0.66
N PRO A 3 -11.47 -5.30 -0.32
CA PRO A 3 -10.94 -4.72 -1.55
C PRO A 3 -10.40 -3.30 -1.34
N GLU A 4 -9.33 -2.93 -2.06
CA GLU A 4 -8.82 -1.54 -2.10
C GLU A 4 -9.88 -0.54 -2.62
N GLY A 5 -10.86 -1.02 -3.39
CA GLY A 5 -12.00 -0.22 -3.83
C GLY A 5 -12.83 0.41 -2.69
N LEU A 6 -12.69 -0.10 -1.46
CA LEU A 6 -13.33 0.46 -0.26
C LEU A 6 -12.96 1.94 -0.05
N GLY A 7 -11.77 2.37 -0.47
CA GLY A 7 -11.32 3.77 -0.47
C GLY A 7 -12.26 4.75 -1.16
N LYS A 8 -13.07 4.27 -2.10
CA LYS A 8 -14.02 5.09 -2.88
C LYS A 8 -15.32 5.37 -2.13
N CYS A 9 -15.55 4.72 -0.99
CA CYS A 9 -16.76 4.89 -0.18
C CYS A 9 -16.63 6.12 0.74
N TYR A 10 -16.51 7.32 0.17
CA TYR A 10 -16.24 8.58 0.91
C TYR A 10 -17.29 8.98 1.95
N ARG A 11 -18.47 8.35 1.93
CA ARG A 11 -19.56 8.57 2.90
C ARG A 11 -19.68 7.46 3.94
N LEU A 12 -18.85 6.41 3.86
CA LEU A 12 -18.86 5.30 4.82
C LEU A 12 -18.35 5.79 6.17
N ARG A 13 -19.20 5.67 7.19
CA ARG A 13 -18.90 6.09 8.58
C ARG A 13 -18.81 4.91 9.54
N TYR A 14 -19.54 3.85 9.26
CA TYR A 14 -19.66 2.66 10.08
C TYR A 14 -19.30 1.47 9.20
N LEU A 15 -18.33 0.67 9.62
CA LEU A 15 -17.95 -0.56 8.96
C LEU A 15 -17.89 -1.68 10.00
N ASP A 16 -18.77 -2.66 9.85
CA ASP A 16 -18.75 -3.87 10.63
C ASP A 16 -18.27 -5.03 9.75
N VAL A 17 -17.13 -5.58 10.15
CA VAL A 17 -16.50 -6.77 9.57
C VAL A 17 -16.07 -7.74 10.67
N ALA A 18 -16.72 -7.69 11.84
CA ALA A 18 -16.49 -8.63 12.93
C ALA A 18 -16.77 -10.08 12.49
N ALA A 19 -16.18 -11.04 13.20
CA ALA A 19 -16.38 -12.48 12.96
C ALA A 19 -16.11 -12.91 11.50
N ASN A 20 -14.94 -12.52 10.98
CA ASN A 20 -14.48 -12.85 9.64
C ASN A 20 -13.04 -13.41 9.69
N GLU A 21 -12.47 -13.73 8.53
CA GLU A 21 -11.11 -14.26 8.39
C GLU A 21 -10.11 -13.20 7.90
N LEU A 22 -10.29 -11.94 8.32
CA LEU A 22 -9.39 -10.85 7.91
C LEU A 22 -8.07 -10.93 8.68
N ARG A 23 -6.97 -10.83 7.95
CA ARG A 23 -5.61 -10.74 8.52
C ARG A 23 -5.05 -9.31 8.47
N ILE A 24 -5.38 -8.59 7.40
CA ILE A 24 -4.85 -7.26 7.06
C ILE A 24 -5.98 -6.43 6.42
N PHE A 25 -5.98 -5.14 6.68
CA PHE A 25 -6.85 -4.16 6.02
C PHE A 25 -6.20 -3.55 4.78
N PRO A 26 -6.98 -3.17 3.75
CA PRO A 26 -6.47 -2.54 2.54
C PRO A 26 -5.80 -1.19 2.85
N THR A 27 -4.85 -0.78 2.00
CA THR A 27 -4.11 0.48 2.11
C THR A 27 -5.07 1.67 2.21
N GLU A 28 -6.17 1.61 1.46
CA GLU A 28 -7.19 2.65 1.38
C GLU A 28 -8.06 2.81 2.64
N LEU A 29 -7.92 1.95 3.68
CA LEU A 29 -8.65 2.09 4.95
C LEU A 29 -8.37 3.44 5.62
N ALA A 30 -7.14 3.96 5.50
CA ALA A 30 -6.79 5.27 6.05
C ALA A 30 -7.42 6.45 5.30
N ASN A 31 -7.91 6.23 4.07
CA ASN A 31 -8.47 7.26 3.21
C ASN A 31 -9.99 7.43 3.36
N ILE A 32 -10.66 6.48 4.02
CA ILE A 32 -12.10 6.59 4.32
C ILE A 32 -12.33 7.28 5.65
N PRO A 33 -13.32 8.19 5.75
CA PRO A 33 -13.55 8.96 6.96
C PRO A 33 -14.45 8.19 7.95
N LEU A 34 -14.03 6.95 8.27
CA LEU A 34 -14.69 6.07 9.23
C LEU A 34 -14.73 6.72 10.62
N GLN A 35 -15.83 6.49 11.32
CA GLN A 35 -16.02 6.86 12.72
C GLN A 35 -15.98 5.61 13.59
N GLU A 36 -16.58 4.52 13.10
CA GLU A 36 -16.65 3.25 13.80
C GLU A 36 -16.23 2.11 12.88
N LEU A 37 -15.33 1.28 13.41
CA LEU A 37 -14.89 0.03 12.83
C LEU A 37 -15.07 -1.07 13.88
N TYR A 38 -15.79 -2.12 13.49
CA TYR A 38 -15.92 -3.37 14.25
C TYR A 38 -15.19 -4.47 13.48
N CYS A 39 -14.21 -5.09 14.10
CA CYS A 39 -13.31 -6.07 13.47
C CYS A 39 -12.77 -7.13 14.45
N GLU A 40 -13.40 -7.23 15.61
CA GLU A 40 -13.25 -8.32 16.55
C GLU A 40 -13.51 -9.67 15.88
N GLU A 41 -13.01 -10.74 16.51
CA GLU A 41 -13.14 -12.10 16.00
C GLU A 41 -12.59 -12.28 14.56
N ASN A 42 -11.53 -11.53 14.24
CA ASN A 42 -10.72 -11.74 13.04
C ASN A 42 -9.28 -12.13 13.45
N PRO A 43 -8.61 -13.03 12.70
CA PRO A 43 -7.22 -13.39 12.93
C PRO A 43 -6.25 -12.31 12.39
N LEU A 44 -6.42 -11.07 12.85
CA LEU A 44 -5.60 -9.93 12.45
C LEU A 44 -4.13 -10.19 12.80
N LEU A 45 -3.22 -9.79 11.92
CA LEU A 45 -1.78 -9.87 12.18
C LEU A 45 -1.45 -9.18 13.51
N GLN A 46 -0.58 -9.83 14.28
CA GLN A 46 -0.07 -9.28 15.52
C GLN A 46 1.28 -8.59 15.27
N ASN A 47 1.54 -7.50 15.99
CA ASN A 47 2.81 -6.79 15.91
C ASN A 47 3.88 -7.51 16.73
N VAL A 48 4.32 -8.67 16.25
CA VAL A 48 5.41 -9.47 16.83
C VAL A 48 6.54 -9.57 15.80
N PRO A 49 7.34 -8.51 15.64
CA PRO A 49 8.35 -8.45 14.60
C PRO A 49 9.52 -9.40 14.89
N VAL A 50 10.02 -10.04 13.85
CA VAL A 50 11.24 -10.84 13.86
C VAL A 50 12.22 -10.21 12.86
N TYR A 51 13.50 -10.24 13.19
CA TYR A 51 14.54 -9.77 12.28
C TYR A 51 14.72 -10.74 11.12
N SER A 52 14.68 -10.21 9.91
CA SER A 52 14.93 -10.91 8.67
C SER A 52 15.88 -10.05 7.85
N VAL A 53 16.98 -10.64 7.37
CA VAL A 53 17.86 -10.01 6.39
C VAL A 53 17.39 -10.48 5.02
N GLN A 54 17.03 -9.53 4.17
CA GLN A 54 16.62 -9.79 2.80
C GLN A 54 17.60 -9.12 1.84
N GLU A 55 18.03 -9.88 0.83
CA GLU A 55 18.95 -9.39 -0.19
C GLU A 55 18.25 -8.43 -1.16
N GLU A 56 19.03 -7.53 -1.75
CA GLU A 56 18.49 -6.59 -2.74
C GLU A 56 18.13 -7.34 -4.02
N GLU A 57 16.87 -7.21 -4.44
CA GLU A 57 16.40 -7.81 -5.69
C GLU A 57 16.84 -6.97 -6.90
N VAL A 58 17.29 -7.66 -7.96
CA VAL A 58 17.58 -7.01 -9.25
C VAL A 58 16.28 -6.75 -10.00
N LEU A 59 15.94 -5.48 -10.20
CA LEU A 59 14.74 -5.09 -10.94
C LEU A 59 14.84 -5.52 -12.41
N SER A 60 13.73 -6.03 -12.95
CA SER A 60 13.63 -6.32 -14.39
C SER A 60 13.79 -5.04 -15.22
N LEU A 61 14.25 -5.20 -16.47
CA LEU A 61 14.33 -4.07 -17.41
C LEU A 61 12.96 -3.40 -17.61
N LYS A 62 11.88 -4.18 -17.63
CA LYS A 62 10.50 -3.68 -17.71
C LYS A 62 10.19 -2.73 -16.54
N GLU A 63 10.53 -3.13 -15.32
CA GLU A 63 10.33 -2.32 -14.11
C GLU A 63 11.16 -1.03 -14.16
N LEU A 64 12.45 -1.12 -14.51
CA LEU A 64 13.34 0.03 -14.62
C LEU A 64 12.84 1.04 -15.67
N CYS A 65 12.49 0.57 -16.86
CA CYS A 65 11.93 1.40 -17.92
C CYS A 65 10.61 2.05 -17.49
N ALA A 66 9.73 1.30 -16.84
CA ALA A 66 8.45 1.84 -16.38
C ALA A 66 8.63 2.95 -15.35
N ARG A 67 9.53 2.78 -14.37
CA ARG A 67 9.85 3.82 -13.38
C ARG A 67 10.39 5.08 -14.04
N TYR A 68 11.29 4.92 -15.01
CA TYR A 68 11.80 6.04 -15.79
C TYR A 68 10.68 6.79 -16.51
N VAL A 69 9.81 6.08 -17.24
CA VAL A 69 8.67 6.68 -17.93
C VAL A 69 7.73 7.35 -16.94
N MET A 70 7.34 6.70 -15.84
CA MET A 70 6.45 7.29 -14.83
C MET A 70 7.04 8.55 -14.20
N LYS A 71 8.36 8.61 -14.00
CA LYS A 71 9.05 9.80 -13.51
C LYS A 71 8.98 10.94 -14.53
N GLU A 72 9.27 10.67 -15.80
CA GLU A 72 9.15 11.65 -16.89
C GLU A 72 7.71 12.19 -17.02
N LEU A 73 6.70 11.34 -16.81
CA LEU A 73 5.30 11.74 -16.89
C LEU A 73 4.85 12.67 -15.75
N LYS A 74 5.62 12.78 -14.66
CA LYS A 74 5.36 13.77 -13.60
C LYS A 74 5.59 15.20 -14.10
N ASP A 75 6.53 15.39 -15.02
CA ASP A 75 6.75 16.69 -15.68
C ASP A 75 5.69 16.91 -16.77
N ARG A 76 4.97 18.03 -16.65
CA ARG A 76 3.94 18.43 -17.61
C ARG A 76 4.51 18.81 -18.97
N LEU A 77 5.78 19.26 -19.02
CA LEU A 77 6.46 19.71 -20.23
C LEU A 77 7.27 18.60 -20.91
N SER A 78 7.43 17.44 -20.25
CA SER A 78 8.21 16.32 -20.81
C SER A 78 7.66 15.88 -22.17
N TYR A 79 8.57 15.65 -23.12
CA TYR A 79 8.27 15.05 -24.40
C TYR A 79 7.50 13.73 -24.24
N MET A 80 7.84 12.94 -23.21
CA MET A 80 7.20 11.67 -22.92
C MET A 80 5.69 11.83 -22.69
N ARG A 81 5.25 12.91 -22.03
CA ARG A 81 3.83 13.15 -21.75
C ARG A 81 3.01 13.46 -23.01
N ARG A 82 3.65 13.96 -24.07
CA ARG A 82 3.03 14.15 -25.39
C ARG A 82 2.94 12.82 -26.14
N VAL A 83 4.05 12.08 -26.17
CA VAL A 83 4.17 10.87 -27.00
C VAL A 83 3.43 9.68 -26.44
N ILE A 84 3.32 9.54 -25.11
CA ILE A 84 2.70 8.36 -24.50
C ILE A 84 1.23 8.16 -24.90
N ARG A 85 0.54 9.22 -25.34
CA ARG A 85 -0.84 9.16 -25.83
C ARG A 85 -1.00 8.30 -27.08
N PHE A 86 0.08 8.08 -27.82
CA PHE A 86 0.11 7.21 -28.99
C PHE A 86 0.36 5.73 -28.64
N TYR A 87 0.55 5.41 -27.35
CA TYR A 87 0.85 4.06 -26.87
C TYR A 87 -0.14 3.64 -25.77
N PRO A 88 -1.39 3.31 -26.13
CA PRO A 88 -2.45 3.00 -25.17
C PRO A 88 -2.14 1.78 -24.30
N ASP A 89 -1.44 0.77 -24.83
CA ASP A 89 -1.05 -0.42 -24.06
C ASP A 89 -0.07 -0.08 -22.94
N ILE A 90 0.88 0.83 -23.21
CA ILE A 90 1.80 1.34 -22.18
C ILE A 90 1.01 2.15 -21.15
N GLN A 91 0.04 2.98 -21.57
CA GLN A 91 -0.80 3.73 -20.62
C GLN A 91 -1.61 2.79 -19.72
N SER A 92 -2.22 1.75 -20.28
CA SER A 92 -2.99 0.74 -19.55
C SER A 92 -2.11 -0.01 -18.55
N MET A 93 -0.91 -0.40 -18.97
CA MET A 93 0.08 -1.03 -18.08
C MET A 93 0.50 -0.09 -16.94
N LEU A 94 0.85 1.17 -17.23
CA LEU A 94 1.25 2.15 -16.20
C LEU A 94 0.10 2.55 -15.27
N ALA A 95 -1.15 2.46 -15.73
CA ALA A 95 -2.32 2.73 -14.89
C ALA A 95 -2.48 1.73 -13.73
N GLN A 96 -1.85 0.55 -13.85
CA GLN A 96 -1.82 -0.47 -12.78
C GLN A 96 -0.68 -0.24 -11.78
N SER A 97 0.14 0.80 -11.98
CA SER A 97 1.23 1.11 -11.06
C SER A 97 0.75 1.40 -9.64
N SER A 98 1.58 1.03 -8.68
CA SER A 98 1.38 1.34 -7.26
C SER A 98 2.39 2.38 -6.80
N LYS A 99 2.14 3.00 -5.65
CA LYS A 99 3.07 3.97 -5.04
C LYS A 99 3.75 3.36 -3.83
N CYS A 100 5.05 3.60 -3.73
CA CYS A 100 5.84 3.17 -2.59
C CYS A 100 5.46 3.95 -1.34
N ALA A 101 5.14 3.25 -0.26
CA ALA A 101 4.78 3.87 1.02
C ALA A 101 5.98 4.56 1.73
N VAL A 102 7.21 4.30 1.26
CA VAL A 102 8.45 4.89 1.79
C VAL A 102 8.96 6.04 0.92
N CYS A 103 9.29 5.80 -0.35
CA CYS A 103 9.87 6.84 -1.22
C CYS A 103 8.84 7.68 -1.98
N GLY A 104 7.57 7.26 -2.01
CA GLY A 104 6.49 7.94 -2.75
C GLY A 104 6.55 7.79 -4.27
N ASP A 105 7.58 7.13 -4.82
CA ASP A 105 7.68 6.86 -6.25
C ASP A 105 6.78 5.70 -6.69
N SER A 106 6.37 5.76 -7.97
CA SER A 106 5.55 4.73 -8.59
C SER A 106 6.41 3.56 -9.08
N PHE A 107 5.85 2.35 -9.01
CA PHE A 107 6.45 1.09 -9.47
C PHE A 107 5.37 0.20 -10.12
N LEU A 108 5.77 -0.75 -10.98
CA LEU A 108 4.82 -1.65 -11.64
C LEU A 108 4.63 -2.96 -10.87
N ASN A 109 5.66 -3.81 -10.88
CA ASN A 109 5.53 -5.22 -10.56
C ASN A 109 6.37 -5.68 -9.37
N THR A 110 7.47 -4.97 -9.06
CA THR A 110 8.26 -5.31 -7.88
C THR A 110 7.63 -4.65 -6.67
N TRP A 111 6.87 -5.43 -5.90
CA TRP A 111 6.32 -4.97 -4.63
C TRP A 111 6.59 -5.96 -3.52
N LEU A 112 6.99 -5.42 -2.38
CA LEU A 112 6.95 -6.12 -1.11
C LEU A 112 5.64 -5.75 -0.45
N GLU A 113 4.79 -6.75 -0.23
CA GLU A 113 3.61 -6.57 0.60
C GLU A 113 4.07 -6.47 2.06
N CYS A 114 3.88 -5.28 2.61
CA CYS A 114 4.21 -4.94 3.99
C CYS A 114 2.94 -4.59 4.74
N VAL A 115 3.08 -4.52 6.07
CA VAL A 115 2.03 -4.06 6.97
C VAL A 115 2.55 -2.89 7.80
N GLN A 116 1.68 -1.93 8.04
CA GLN A 116 1.83 -0.92 9.06
C GLN A 116 0.78 -1.13 10.14
N PHE A 117 1.20 -1.10 11.40
CA PHE A 117 0.27 -1.12 12.53
C PHE A 117 -0.17 0.32 12.84
N VAL A 118 -1.39 0.64 12.44
CA VAL A 118 -1.97 1.99 12.49
C VAL A 118 -2.80 2.14 13.77
N GLU A 119 -2.60 3.21 14.52
CA GLU A 119 -3.33 3.46 15.77
C GLU A 119 -4.77 3.90 15.49
N ALA A 120 -5.75 3.10 15.89
CA ALA A 120 -7.16 3.29 15.55
C ALA A 120 -7.69 4.69 15.93
N ARG A 121 -7.36 5.18 17.12
CA ARG A 121 -7.85 6.49 17.59
C ARG A 121 -7.04 7.66 17.05
N LYS A 122 -5.72 7.51 16.99
CA LYS A 122 -4.80 8.59 16.65
C LYS A 122 -4.76 8.84 15.14
N ASP A 123 -4.63 7.76 14.38
CA ASP A 123 -4.37 7.83 12.95
C ASP A 123 -5.66 7.68 12.14
N LEU A 124 -6.58 6.78 12.54
CA LEU A 124 -7.88 6.58 11.86
C LEU A 124 -9.04 7.38 12.46
N LYS A 125 -8.85 8.04 13.61
CA LYS A 125 -9.88 8.85 14.30
C LYS A 125 -11.14 8.06 14.70
N LEU A 126 -10.98 6.76 14.97
CA LEU A 126 -12.09 5.88 15.37
C LEU A 126 -12.49 6.10 16.82
N THR A 127 -13.78 5.98 17.12
CA THR A 127 -14.33 6.03 18.47
C THR A 127 -14.69 4.64 19.02
N SER A 128 -15.00 3.68 18.15
CA SER A 128 -15.47 2.34 18.53
C SER A 128 -14.40 1.45 19.18
N MET A 129 -13.12 1.65 18.84
CA MET A 129 -12.04 0.76 19.29
C MET A 129 -10.78 1.50 19.76
N SER A 130 -9.88 0.75 20.39
CA SER A 130 -8.54 1.19 20.80
C SER A 130 -7.52 0.13 20.43
N GLY A 131 -6.27 0.55 20.20
CA GLY A 131 -5.18 -0.32 19.77
C GLY A 131 -4.82 -0.10 18.30
N THR A 132 -4.05 -1.03 17.75
CA THR A 132 -3.56 -0.95 16.38
C THR A 132 -4.29 -1.91 15.45
N VAL A 133 -4.45 -1.49 14.20
CA VAL A 133 -4.95 -2.34 13.12
C VAL A 133 -3.86 -2.54 12.06
N PRO A 134 -3.65 -3.77 11.56
CA PRO A 134 -2.71 -4.02 10.49
C PRO A 134 -3.27 -3.52 9.16
N VAL A 135 -2.62 -2.49 8.59
CA VAL A 135 -2.98 -1.92 7.29
C VAL A 135 -1.89 -2.27 6.27
N ARG A 136 -2.31 -2.75 5.10
CA ARG A 136 -1.42 -3.08 3.98
C ARG A 136 -0.66 -1.84 3.54
N ALA A 137 0.60 -2.04 3.18
CA ALA A 137 1.45 -1.05 2.56
C ALA A 137 2.28 -1.75 1.47
N LEU A 138 2.55 -1.03 0.38
CA LEU A 138 3.37 -1.56 -0.70
C LEU A 138 4.69 -0.80 -0.77
N LEU A 139 5.79 -1.55 -0.79
CA LEU A 139 7.14 -0.99 -0.98
C LEU A 139 7.70 -1.44 -2.30
N CYS A 140 8.43 -0.54 -2.96
CA CYS A 140 8.90 -0.77 -4.31
C CYS A 140 10.17 -1.63 -4.43
N SER A 141 10.85 -1.93 -3.32
CA SER A 141 12.09 -2.71 -3.29
C SER A 141 12.56 -2.97 -1.86
N TYR A 142 13.45 -3.95 -1.70
CA TYR A 142 14.16 -4.19 -0.43
C TYR A 142 15.04 -3.01 -0.01
N LYS A 143 15.54 -2.20 -0.95
CA LYS A 143 16.21 -0.94 -0.61
C LYS A 143 15.30 0.02 0.15
N CYS A 144 14.03 0.13 -0.23
CA CYS A 144 13.07 0.92 0.53
C CYS A 144 12.74 0.25 1.87
N PHE A 145 12.55 -1.06 1.88
CA PHE A 145 12.25 -1.82 3.10
C PHE A 145 13.37 -1.78 4.15
N ASN A 146 14.63 -1.77 3.72
CA ASN A 146 15.81 -1.72 4.59
C ASN A 146 16.18 -0.28 4.96
N SER A 147 15.45 0.73 4.47
CA SER A 147 15.73 2.13 4.80
C SER A 147 15.31 2.45 6.23
N ALA A 148 16.12 3.24 6.92
CA ALA A 148 15.82 3.62 8.30
C ALA A 148 14.65 4.63 8.36
N GLY A 149 13.90 4.58 9.47
CA GLY A 149 12.94 5.64 9.83
C GLY A 149 11.48 5.40 9.45
N HIS A 150 11.14 4.25 8.86
CA HIS A 150 9.74 3.86 8.64
C HIS A 150 9.26 2.76 9.60
N ARG A 151 7.94 2.58 9.68
CA ARG A 151 7.27 1.58 10.54
C ARG A 151 6.49 0.53 9.72
N TYR A 152 7.05 0.13 8.58
CA TYR A 152 6.55 -0.95 7.74
C TYR A 152 7.29 -2.25 8.06
N TYR A 153 6.56 -3.36 8.08
CA TYR A 153 7.06 -4.69 8.41
C TYR A 153 6.67 -5.67 7.29
N GLY A 154 7.59 -6.55 6.90
CA GLY A 154 7.29 -7.62 5.95
C GLY A 154 6.35 -8.64 6.58
N VAL A 155 5.42 -9.19 5.82
CA VAL A 155 4.50 -10.21 6.30
C VAL A 155 5.10 -11.59 6.07
N ALA A 156 5.39 -12.32 7.15
CA ALA A 156 5.73 -13.73 7.08
C ALA A 156 4.46 -14.55 7.32
N PHE A 157 3.96 -15.23 6.29
CA PHE A 157 2.94 -16.25 6.47
C PHE A 157 3.63 -17.60 6.74
N PRO A 158 3.14 -18.40 7.69
CA PRO A 158 3.56 -19.79 7.82
C PRO A 158 3.16 -20.63 6.60
#